data_AF-A0A0C2WG85-F1
#
_entry.id   AF-A0A0C2WG85-F1
#
_cell.length_a   1.000
_cell.length_b   1.000
_cell.length_c   1.000
_cell.angle_alpha   90.00
_cell.angle_beta   90.00
_cell.angle_gamma   90.00
#
_symmetry.space_group_name_H-M   'P 1'
#
loop_
_entity.id
_entity.type
_entity.pdbx_description
1 polymer ?
#
loop_
_entity_poly.entity_id
_entity_poly.type
_entity_poly.pdbx_seq_one_letter_code
_entity_poly.pdbx_strand_id
1 'polypeptide(L)'
;MDSISKTTTPDYTTLPATVSVTLPRELVERILLLLDTKSILTCRLANREFNEIIQSSIALQYFLACKAAGVIDNPRSPLSYAERLEALKKREDAWRKLKPMFEMTISVNHRAAFKICRSTEGAYFLSDANWKDLNYCHLTSFPQDNPRWIRIPGHGPALNWSGILVNFVAALYEHDLIVNLISKTRNGTLSTWSFSSFQRESITLSLVILKSTFRDHLK
;
A
#
# COMPACT_ATOMS: atom_id res chain seq x y z
N MET A 1 -75.13 -27.22 -49.49
CA MET A 1 -75.64 -27.10 -48.12
C MET A 1 -75.39 -28.43 -47.45
N ASP A 2 -74.52 -28.65 -46.49
CA ASP A 2 -73.57 -27.83 -45.74
C ASP A 2 -72.57 -28.83 -45.14
N SER A 3 -71.27 -28.70 -45.43
CA SER A 3 -70.28 -27.99 -44.61
C SER A 3 -69.52 -28.95 -43.67
N ILE A 4 -68.30 -29.27 -44.13
CA ILE A 4 -67.23 -30.01 -43.46
C ILE A 4 -66.72 -29.17 -42.27
N SER A 5 -66.87 -29.65 -41.04
CA SER A 5 -66.22 -29.06 -39.88
C SER A 5 -64.77 -29.56 -39.79
N LYS A 6 -63.84 -28.75 -40.31
CA LYS A 6 -62.40 -28.86 -40.04
C LYS A 6 -62.16 -28.54 -38.56
N THR A 7 -61.66 -29.52 -37.81
CA THR A 7 -61.07 -29.33 -36.48
C THR A 7 -59.75 -28.57 -36.61
N THR A 8 -59.80 -27.29 -36.28
CA THR A 8 -58.65 -26.38 -36.19
C THR A 8 -57.82 -26.71 -34.95
N THR A 9 -56.60 -27.20 -35.15
CA THR A 9 -55.54 -27.26 -34.15
C THR A 9 -55.15 -25.84 -33.72
N PRO A 10 -54.99 -25.55 -32.41
CA PRO A 10 -54.53 -24.23 -31.98
C PRO A 10 -53.07 -24.03 -32.39
N ASP A 11 -52.86 -22.96 -33.16
CA ASP A 11 -51.57 -22.42 -33.57
C ASP A 11 -50.81 -21.97 -32.32
N TYR A 12 -49.81 -22.75 -31.89
CA TYR A 12 -48.84 -22.28 -30.90
C TYR A 12 -47.90 -21.32 -31.62
N THR A 13 -48.23 -20.02 -31.55
CA THR A 13 -47.34 -18.94 -31.95
C THR A 13 -46.02 -19.08 -31.19
N THR A 14 -44.99 -19.52 -31.90
CA THR A 14 -43.60 -19.52 -31.49
C THR A 14 -43.21 -18.13 -31.02
N LEU A 15 -43.09 -17.96 -29.70
CA LEU A 15 -42.35 -16.84 -29.13
C LEU A 15 -40.91 -16.91 -29.67
N PRO A 16 -40.33 -15.82 -30.20
CA PRO A 16 -38.91 -15.81 -30.53
C PRO A 16 -38.12 -15.86 -29.22
N ALA A 17 -37.82 -17.07 -28.76
CA ALA A 17 -36.95 -17.35 -27.63
C ALA A 17 -35.49 -17.16 -28.05
N THR A 18 -35.09 -15.92 -28.32
CA THR A 18 -33.66 -15.56 -28.44
C THR A 18 -33.43 -14.16 -27.92
N VAL A 19 -33.82 -13.89 -26.68
CA VAL A 19 -33.04 -12.95 -25.87
C VAL A 19 -31.79 -13.71 -25.47
N SER A 20 -30.76 -13.66 -26.31
CA SER A 20 -29.42 -14.09 -25.89
C SER A 20 -29.05 -13.16 -24.74
N VAL A 21 -29.15 -13.66 -23.50
CA VAL A 21 -28.71 -12.93 -22.31
C VAL A 21 -27.18 -12.99 -22.30
N THR A 22 -26.54 -12.33 -23.27
CA THR A 22 -25.11 -12.09 -23.22
C THR A 22 -24.87 -11.08 -22.13
N LEU A 23 -24.03 -11.46 -21.16
CA LEU A 23 -23.69 -10.61 -20.04
C LEU A 23 -22.92 -9.38 -20.58
N PRO A 24 -23.26 -8.15 -20.15
CA PRO A 24 -22.47 -6.96 -20.50
C PRO A 24 -20.98 -7.14 -20.20
N ARG A 25 -20.14 -6.55 -21.05
CA ARG A 25 -18.69 -6.70 -21.01
C ARG A 25 -18.10 -6.33 -19.64
N GLU A 26 -18.62 -5.26 -19.05
CA GLU A 26 -18.18 -4.72 -17.76
C GLU A 26 -18.46 -5.71 -16.62
N LEU A 27 -19.54 -6.49 -16.73
CA LEU A 27 -19.88 -7.52 -15.74
C LEU A 27 -18.98 -8.74 -15.93
N VAL A 28 -18.69 -9.14 -17.17
CA VAL A 28 -17.72 -10.21 -17.45
C VAL A 28 -16.34 -9.83 -16.90
N GLU A 29 -15.90 -8.60 -17.12
CA GLU A 29 -14.64 -8.08 -16.58
C GLU A 29 -14.59 -8.14 -15.04
N ARG A 30 -15.67 -7.74 -14.35
CA ARG A 30 -15.77 -7.85 -12.89
C ARG A 30 -15.71 -9.29 -12.41
N ILE A 31 -16.38 -10.23 -13.11
CA ILE A 31 -16.32 -11.65 -12.76
C ILE A 31 -14.88 -12.16 -12.90
N LEU A 32 -14.21 -11.82 -14.01
CA LEU A 32 -12.83 -12.23 -14.27
C LEU A 32 -11.85 -11.69 -13.21
N LEU A 33 -12.07 -10.46 -12.70
CA LEU A 33 -11.26 -9.86 -11.63
C LEU A 33 -11.39 -10.58 -10.27
N LEU A 34 -12.44 -11.38 -10.07
CA LEU A 34 -12.64 -12.18 -8.86
C LEU A 34 -11.96 -13.55 -8.93
N LEU A 35 -11.50 -13.97 -10.12
CA LEU A 35 -10.87 -15.26 -10.32
C LEU A 35 -9.39 -15.24 -9.93
N ASP A 36 -8.86 -16.41 -9.60
CA ASP A 36 -7.43 -16.59 -9.44
C ASP A 36 -6.70 -16.59 -10.79
N THR A 37 -5.39 -16.37 -10.77
CA THR A 37 -4.58 -16.24 -11.98
C THR A 37 -4.70 -17.46 -12.89
N LYS A 38 -4.77 -18.69 -12.35
CA LYS A 38 -4.86 -19.90 -13.19
C LYS A 38 -6.18 -19.94 -13.94
N SER A 39 -7.30 -19.66 -13.26
CA SER A 39 -8.62 -19.62 -13.88
C SER A 39 -8.70 -18.55 -14.98
N ILE A 40 -8.14 -17.36 -14.76
CA ILE A 40 -8.10 -16.32 -15.79
C ILE A 40 -7.32 -16.79 -17.02
N LEU A 41 -6.16 -17.42 -16.84
CA LEU A 41 -5.37 -17.97 -17.95
C LEU A 41 -6.12 -19.07 -18.69
N THR A 42 -6.84 -19.94 -17.99
CA THR A 42 -7.72 -20.94 -18.61
C THR A 42 -8.83 -20.29 -19.44
N CYS A 43 -9.47 -19.23 -18.93
CA CYS A 43 -10.48 -18.48 -19.67
C CYS A 43 -9.94 -17.90 -20.98
N ARG A 44 -8.68 -17.42 -21.00
CA ARG A 44 -8.02 -16.93 -22.23
C ARG A 44 -7.86 -18.02 -23.27
N LEU A 45 -7.55 -19.25 -22.85
CA LEU A 45 -7.36 -20.38 -23.76
C LEU A 45 -8.68 -20.97 -24.26
N ALA A 46 -9.72 -20.91 -23.42
CA ALA A 46 -11.02 -21.53 -23.71
C ALA A 46 -11.90 -20.71 -24.66
N ASN A 47 -11.80 -19.37 -24.66
CA ASN A 47 -12.73 -18.51 -25.39
C ASN A 47 -12.04 -17.24 -25.96
N ARG A 48 -12.31 -16.94 -27.24
CA ARG A 48 -11.73 -15.78 -27.94
C ARG A 48 -12.23 -14.44 -27.38
N GLU A 49 -13.52 -14.30 -27.08
CA GLU A 49 -14.09 -13.09 -26.48
C GLU A 49 -13.51 -12.84 -25.08
N PHE A 50 -13.35 -13.89 -24.27
CA PHE A 50 -12.68 -13.75 -22.97
C PHE A 50 -11.23 -13.33 -23.13
N ASN A 51 -10.50 -13.92 -24.07
CA ASN A 51 -9.15 -13.50 -24.37
C ASN A 51 -9.10 -12.02 -24.80
N GLU A 52 -10.03 -11.56 -25.63
CA GLU A 52 -10.13 -10.14 -26.04
C GLU A 52 -10.45 -9.22 -24.86
N ILE A 53 -11.38 -9.60 -23.99
CA ILE A 53 -11.71 -8.84 -22.77
C ILE A 53 -10.47 -8.72 -21.87
N ILE A 54 -9.80 -9.83 -21.60
CA ILE A 54 -8.60 -9.87 -20.74
C ILE A 54 -7.45 -9.06 -21.36
N GLN A 55 -7.30 -9.08 -22.68
CA GLN A 55 -6.26 -8.33 -23.37
C GLN A 55 -6.57 -6.84 -23.50
N SER A 56 -7.84 -6.41 -23.47
CA SER A 56 -8.21 -4.99 -23.64
C SER A 56 -8.53 -4.28 -22.33
N SER A 57 -8.90 -5.00 -21.28
CA SER A 57 -9.13 -4.43 -19.96
C SER A 57 -7.80 -4.08 -19.28
N ILE A 58 -7.61 -2.78 -19.02
CA ILE A 58 -6.44 -2.29 -18.29
C ILE A 58 -6.42 -2.80 -16.85
N ALA A 59 -7.59 -2.97 -16.23
CA ALA A 59 -7.71 -3.47 -14.87
C ALA A 59 -7.30 -4.94 -14.76
N LEU A 60 -7.73 -5.79 -15.69
CA LEU A 60 -7.31 -7.20 -15.75
C LEU A 60 -5.82 -7.34 -16.07
N GLN A 61 -5.30 -6.54 -17.01
CA GLN A 61 -3.85 -6.51 -17.27
C GLN A 61 -3.05 -6.10 -16.03
N TYR A 62 -3.50 -5.06 -15.32
CA TYR A 62 -2.87 -4.61 -14.10
C TYR A 62 -2.92 -5.68 -13.01
N PHE A 63 -4.08 -6.28 -12.78
CA PHE A 63 -4.24 -7.38 -11.82
C PHE A 63 -3.27 -8.53 -12.10
N LEU A 64 -3.18 -9.00 -13.35
CA LEU A 64 -2.26 -10.06 -13.74
C LEU A 64 -0.79 -9.64 -13.56
N ALA A 65 -0.46 -8.38 -13.88
CA ALA A 65 0.88 -7.85 -13.66
C ALA A 65 1.24 -7.80 -12.16
N CYS A 66 0.31 -7.40 -11.28
CA CYS A 66 0.51 -7.43 -9.84
C CYS A 66 0.79 -8.85 -9.33
N LYS A 67 0.01 -9.83 -9.80
CA LYS A 67 0.21 -11.24 -9.45
C LYS A 67 1.57 -11.76 -9.94
N ALA A 68 1.99 -11.41 -11.15
CA ALA A 68 3.29 -11.79 -11.69
C ALA A 68 4.47 -11.16 -10.91
N ALA A 69 4.33 -9.90 -10.48
CA ALA A 69 5.34 -9.18 -9.71
C ALA A 69 5.30 -9.48 -8.19
N GLY A 70 4.33 -10.26 -7.71
CA GLY A 70 4.15 -10.56 -6.29
C GLY A 70 3.75 -9.36 -5.43
N VAL A 71 3.11 -8.34 -6.03
CA VAL A 71 2.67 -7.13 -5.31
C VAL A 71 1.16 -7.13 -5.08
N ILE A 72 0.73 -6.42 -4.04
CA ILE A 72 -0.69 -6.22 -3.70
C ILE A 72 -1.11 -4.83 -4.20
N ASP A 73 -2.27 -4.74 -4.85
CA ASP A 73 -2.81 -3.45 -5.28
C ASP A 73 -3.11 -2.56 -4.08
N ASN A 74 -2.80 -1.26 -4.23
CA ASN A 74 -3.23 -0.24 -3.28
C ASN A 74 -4.49 0.44 -3.83
N PRO A 75 -5.69 0.07 -3.36
CA PRO A 75 -6.93 0.65 -3.86
C PRO A 75 -7.05 2.14 -3.55
N ARG A 76 -6.26 2.68 -2.60
CA ARG A 76 -6.23 4.11 -2.25
C ARG A 76 -5.28 4.93 -3.12
N SER A 77 -4.53 4.32 -4.03
CA SER A 77 -3.65 5.07 -4.92
C SER A 77 -4.48 6.05 -5.76
N PRO A 78 -4.07 7.32 -5.89
CA PRO A 78 -4.80 8.29 -6.72
C PRO A 78 -4.61 8.05 -8.22
N LEU A 79 -3.69 7.16 -8.60
CA LEU A 79 -3.41 6.83 -9.99
C LEU A 79 -4.52 5.99 -10.60
N SER A 80 -4.73 6.19 -11.90
CA SER A 80 -5.51 5.29 -12.75
C SER A 80 -4.81 3.93 -12.92
N TYR A 81 -5.56 2.88 -13.27
CA TYR A 81 -4.99 1.57 -13.56
C TYR A 81 -3.93 1.60 -14.68
N ALA A 82 -4.07 2.51 -15.65
CA ALA A 82 -3.08 2.67 -16.71
C ALA A 82 -1.74 3.16 -16.17
N GLU A 83 -1.77 4.23 -15.36
CA GLU A 83 -0.58 4.78 -14.71
C GLU A 83 0.06 3.77 -13.74
N ARG A 84 -0.74 3.05 -12.96
CA ARG A 84 -0.24 2.00 -12.06
C ARG A 84 0.42 0.86 -12.82
N LEU A 85 -0.16 0.42 -13.94
CA LEU A 85 0.45 -0.61 -14.79
C LEU A 85 1.76 -0.15 -15.40
N GLU A 86 1.83 1.10 -15.87
CA GLU A 86 3.06 1.68 -16.40
C GLU A 86 4.14 1.78 -15.32
N ALA A 87 3.79 2.27 -14.12
CA ALA A 87 4.68 2.35 -12.98
C ALA A 87 5.21 0.97 -12.58
N LEU A 88 4.35 -0.04 -12.51
CA LEU A 88 4.74 -1.42 -12.21
C LEU A 88 5.69 -1.97 -13.28
N LYS A 89 5.41 -1.76 -14.57
CA LYS A 89 6.30 -2.19 -15.66
C LYS A 89 7.68 -1.54 -15.56
N LYS A 90 7.75 -0.23 -15.28
CA LYS A 90 9.01 0.49 -15.06
C LYS A 90 9.77 -0.05 -13.86
N ARG A 91 9.06 -0.33 -12.76
CA ARG A 91 9.64 -0.93 -11.55
C ARG A 91 10.28 -2.29 -11.85
N GLU A 92 9.53 -3.19 -12.49
CA GLU A 92 10.03 -4.53 -12.83
C GLU A 92 11.20 -4.49 -13.81
N ASP A 93 11.20 -3.56 -14.77
CA ASP A 93 12.33 -3.35 -15.67
C ASP A 93 13.58 -2.84 -14.94
N ALA A 94 13.42 -1.89 -14.01
CA ALA A 94 14.48 -1.38 -13.15
C ALA A 94 15.09 -2.48 -12.27
N TRP A 95 14.26 -3.32 -11.66
CA TRP A 95 14.69 -4.49 -10.88
C TRP A 95 15.48 -5.48 -11.74
N ARG A 96 14.97 -5.82 -12.93
CA ARG A 96 15.64 -6.75 -13.85
C ARG A 96 17.00 -6.23 -14.33
N LYS A 97 17.12 -4.92 -14.54
CA LYS A 97 18.35 -4.26 -15.01
C LYS A 97 19.28 -3.82 -13.88
N LEU A 98 18.85 -3.94 -12.61
CA LEU A 98 19.51 -3.38 -11.44
C LEU A 98 19.87 -1.89 -11.62
N LYS A 99 19.02 -1.15 -12.33
CA LYS A 99 19.22 0.27 -12.61
C LYS A 99 18.14 1.08 -11.89
N PRO A 100 18.50 1.93 -10.90
CA PRO A 100 17.52 2.76 -10.23
C PRO A 100 16.86 3.74 -11.22
N MET A 101 15.58 4.01 -11.01
CA MET A 101 14.81 4.95 -11.84
C MET A 101 15.32 6.39 -11.70
N PHE A 102 15.76 6.75 -10.49
CA PHE A 102 16.46 7.98 -10.17
C PHE A 102 17.23 7.79 -8.85
N GLU A 103 18.16 8.70 -8.59
CA GLU A 103 18.88 8.78 -7.33
C GLU A 103 18.64 10.15 -6.71
N MET A 104 18.49 10.19 -5.39
CA MET A 104 18.29 11.43 -4.64
C MET A 104 19.11 11.39 -3.36
N THR A 105 19.87 12.46 -3.12
CA THR A 105 20.61 12.65 -1.88
C THR A 105 19.82 13.56 -0.95
N ILE A 106 19.40 13.02 0.19
CA ILE A 106 18.71 13.76 1.23
C ILE A 106 19.73 14.16 2.28
N SER A 107 19.89 15.46 2.54
CA SER A 107 20.82 15.93 3.57
C SER A 107 20.31 15.53 4.95
N VAL A 108 21.19 14.89 5.72
CA VAL A 108 20.96 14.54 7.12
C VAL A 108 21.86 15.45 7.96
N ASN A 109 21.30 16.11 8.98
CA ASN A 109 22.11 16.92 9.89
C ASN A 109 22.87 16.00 10.87
N HIS A 110 24.02 15.47 10.45
CA HIS A 110 24.86 14.51 11.17
C HIS A 110 25.51 14.99 12.47
N ARG A 111 25.09 16.13 13.05
CA ARG A 111 25.72 16.67 14.27
C ARG A 111 25.56 15.79 15.51
N ALA A 112 24.86 14.66 15.43
CA ALA A 112 24.85 13.67 16.50
C ALA A 112 24.86 12.23 15.98
N ALA A 113 25.50 11.35 16.75
CA ALA A 113 25.40 9.91 16.58
C ALA A 113 23.95 9.47 16.83
N PHE A 114 23.17 9.36 15.76
CA PHE A 114 21.82 8.81 15.79
C PHE A 114 21.89 7.34 16.19
N LYS A 115 21.14 6.94 17.23
CA LYS A 115 21.07 5.53 17.64
C LYS A 115 19.90 4.78 17.02
N ILE A 116 18.83 5.49 16.68
CA ILE A 116 17.62 4.89 16.13
C ILE A 116 17.42 5.43 14.71
N CYS A 117 17.63 4.54 13.75
CA CYS A 117 17.35 4.76 12.35
C CYS A 117 16.47 3.60 11.85
N ARG A 118 15.37 3.91 11.17
CA ARG A 118 14.50 2.89 10.58
C ARG A 118 13.80 3.45 9.35
N SER A 119 13.61 2.60 8.35
CA SER A 119 12.77 2.89 7.19
C SER A 119 11.51 2.03 7.25
N THR A 120 10.36 2.62 6.95
CA THR A 120 9.07 1.92 6.87
C THR A 120 8.13 2.69 5.94
N GLU A 121 7.43 1.98 5.04
CA GLU A 121 6.42 2.54 4.13
C GLU A 121 6.85 3.80 3.33
N GLY A 122 8.10 3.85 2.89
CA GLY A 122 8.59 5.04 2.18
C GLY A 122 8.77 6.25 3.09
N ALA A 123 8.88 6.07 4.41
CA ALA A 123 9.35 7.07 5.34
C ALA A 123 10.62 6.60 6.03
N TYR A 124 11.55 7.52 6.20
CA TYR A 124 12.84 7.30 6.84
C TYR A 124 12.90 8.11 8.13
N PHE A 125 13.17 7.44 9.25
CA PHE A 125 13.10 7.99 10.59
C PHE A 125 14.47 8.06 11.24
N LEU A 126 14.71 9.14 11.98
CA LEU A 126 15.91 9.40 12.75
C LEU A 126 15.56 10.02 14.09
N SER A 127 16.10 9.49 15.19
CA SER A 127 16.07 10.22 16.47
C SER A 127 16.85 11.53 16.36
N ASP A 128 16.54 12.54 17.16
CA ASP A 128 17.39 13.73 17.28
C ASP A 128 18.63 13.47 18.16
N ALA A 129 19.51 14.48 18.22
CA ALA A 129 20.75 14.43 19.00
C ALA A 129 20.53 14.24 20.51
N ASN A 130 19.45 14.82 21.03
CA ASN A 130 19.14 14.84 22.46
C ASN A 130 18.23 13.69 22.88
N TRP A 131 17.84 12.83 21.93
CA TRP A 131 16.99 11.67 22.11
C TRP A 131 15.63 12.06 22.70
N LYS A 132 15.10 13.21 22.31
CA LYS A 132 13.78 13.70 22.75
C LYS A 132 12.76 13.63 21.64
N ASP A 133 13.20 13.77 20.40
CA ASP A 133 12.34 13.91 19.25
C ASP A 133 12.66 12.84 18.21
N LEU A 134 11.62 12.43 17.49
CA LEU A 134 11.76 11.60 16.31
C LEU A 134 11.57 12.50 15.09
N ASN A 135 12.51 12.50 14.17
CA ASN A 135 12.36 13.16 12.89
C ASN A 135 12.08 12.11 11.84
N TYR A 136 11.24 12.43 10.86
CA TYR A 136 11.03 11.57 9.71
C TYR A 136 11.04 12.37 8.42
N CYS A 137 11.43 11.71 7.35
CA CYS A 137 11.41 12.24 6.00
C CYS A 137 10.68 11.24 5.12
N HIS A 138 9.70 11.70 4.35
CA HIS A 138 9.12 10.86 3.31
C HIS A 138 10.14 10.68 2.18
N LEU A 139 10.42 9.43 1.87
CA LEU A 139 11.16 9.03 0.69
C LEU A 139 10.30 9.32 -0.52
N THR A 140 10.88 10.06 -1.44
CA THR A 140 10.22 10.55 -2.63
C THR A 140 10.10 9.44 -3.66
N SER A 141 9.03 9.49 -4.46
CA SER A 141 8.86 8.56 -5.59
C SER A 141 9.26 9.20 -6.92
N PHE A 142 9.45 10.52 -6.94
CA PHE A 142 9.82 11.29 -8.13
C PHE A 142 11.01 12.23 -7.86
N PRO A 143 11.85 12.49 -8.88
CA PRO A 143 13.00 13.38 -8.73
C PRO A 143 12.63 14.85 -8.53
N GLN A 144 11.40 15.25 -8.87
CA GLN A 144 10.90 16.61 -8.64
C GLN A 144 10.37 16.84 -7.22
N ASP A 145 10.16 15.77 -6.46
CA ASP A 145 9.66 15.89 -5.09
C ASP A 145 10.72 16.56 -4.21
N ASN A 146 10.26 17.30 -3.20
CA ASN A 146 11.14 17.98 -2.26
C ASN A 146 11.05 17.30 -0.88
N PRO A 147 12.00 16.42 -0.52
CA PRO A 147 12.00 15.72 0.76
C PRO A 147 12.15 16.73 1.89
N ARG A 148 11.30 16.60 2.91
CA ARG A 148 11.31 17.47 4.08
C ARG A 148 11.37 16.65 5.34
N TRP A 149 12.25 17.08 6.25
CA TRP A 149 12.28 16.56 7.61
C TRP A 149 11.14 17.16 8.41
N ILE A 150 10.34 16.28 8.99
CA ILE A 150 9.23 16.61 9.88
C ILE A 150 9.58 16.10 11.27
N ARG A 151 9.43 16.97 12.27
CA ARG A 151 9.69 16.65 13.67
C ARG A 151 8.43 16.14 14.34
N ILE A 152 8.56 15.02 15.06
CA ILE A 152 7.57 14.42 15.93
C ILE A 152 8.09 14.54 17.38
N PRO A 153 7.40 15.30 18.24
CA PRO A 153 7.76 15.39 19.65
C PRO A 153 7.61 14.02 20.35
N GLY A 154 8.70 13.51 20.93
CA GLY A 154 8.67 12.19 21.59
C GLY A 154 7.76 12.13 22.83
N HIS A 155 7.53 13.28 23.46
CA HIS A 155 6.71 13.44 24.66
C HIS A 155 5.21 13.58 24.42
N GLY A 156 4.75 13.60 23.17
CA GLY A 156 3.35 13.94 22.85
C GLY A 156 2.97 15.35 23.34
N PRO A 157 1.73 15.61 23.78
CA PRO A 157 1.28 16.96 24.13
C PRO A 157 1.86 17.51 25.46
N ALA A 158 2.62 16.73 26.23
CA ALA A 158 3.14 17.16 27.51
C ALA A 158 4.34 18.12 27.36
N LEU A 159 4.17 19.39 27.73
CA LEU A 159 5.17 20.45 27.52
C LEU A 159 6.46 20.31 28.34
N ASN A 160 6.43 19.59 29.48
CA ASN A 160 7.53 19.56 30.46
C ASN A 160 8.03 18.12 30.74
N TRP A 161 8.33 17.36 29.69
CA TRP A 161 8.85 16.00 29.82
C TRP A 161 10.39 15.96 29.84
N SER A 162 10.95 15.18 30.77
CA SER A 162 12.40 15.05 31.01
C SER A 162 12.97 13.69 30.63
N GLY A 163 12.22 12.84 29.95
CA GLY A 163 12.69 11.52 29.56
C GLY A 163 13.46 11.52 28.23
N ILE A 164 13.78 10.32 27.78
CA ILE A 164 14.44 10.04 26.50
C ILE A 164 13.63 9.04 25.66
N LEU A 165 13.69 9.17 24.35
CA LEU A 165 13.20 8.24 23.35
C LEU A 165 14.15 7.04 23.30
N VAL A 166 13.61 5.87 23.63
CA VAL A 166 14.37 4.61 23.67
C VAL A 166 14.19 3.84 22.38
N ASN A 167 12.97 3.83 21.85
CA ASN A 167 12.63 3.15 20.60
C ASN A 167 11.31 3.71 20.06
N PHE A 168 10.99 3.36 18.81
CA PHE A 168 9.65 3.53 18.27
C PHE A 168 9.24 2.33 17.42
N VAL A 169 7.94 2.13 17.30
CA VAL A 169 7.32 1.13 16.43
C VAL A 169 6.33 1.86 15.54
N ALA A 170 6.39 1.60 14.24
CA ALA A 170 5.36 2.02 13.30
C ALA A 170 4.50 0.80 12.95
N ALA A 171 3.18 0.96 12.91
CA ALA A 171 2.30 -0.10 12.44
C ALA A 171 2.28 -0.11 10.91
N LEU A 172 2.65 -1.26 10.32
CA LEU A 172 2.67 -1.48 8.86
C LEU A 172 1.27 -1.73 8.25
N TYR A 173 0.24 -1.90 9.07
CA TYR A 173 -1.14 -2.18 8.64
C TYR A 173 -2.09 -1.03 8.98
N GLU A 174 -1.87 -0.40 10.13
CA GLU A 174 -2.49 0.87 10.47
C GLU A 174 -1.52 1.97 10.04
N HIS A 175 -1.60 2.36 8.77
CA HIS A 175 -0.75 3.37 8.11
C HIS A 175 -0.64 4.73 8.82
N ASP A 176 -1.23 4.93 10.00
CA ASP A 176 -1.21 6.19 10.74
C ASP A 176 -0.76 6.05 12.22
N LEU A 177 -0.26 4.87 12.64
CA LEU A 177 0.09 4.62 14.05
C LEU A 177 1.60 4.55 14.29
N ILE A 178 2.10 5.47 15.12
CA ILE A 178 3.45 5.40 15.69
C ILE A 178 3.35 5.26 17.20
N VAL A 179 4.14 4.35 17.75
CA VAL A 179 4.25 4.11 19.17
C VAL A 179 5.67 4.43 19.61
N ASN A 180 5.82 5.47 20.42
CA ASN A 180 7.09 5.82 21.03
C ASN A 180 7.24 5.12 22.38
N LEU A 181 8.38 4.46 22.57
CA LEU A 181 8.82 3.92 23.84
C LEU A 181 9.78 4.93 24.47
N ILE A 182 9.38 5.45 25.62
CA ILE A 182 10.12 6.48 26.33
C ILE A 182 10.51 6.01 27.74
N SER A 183 11.67 6.47 28.21
CA SER A 183 12.17 6.19 29.55
C SER A 183 12.35 7.49 30.33
N LYS A 184 12.04 7.48 31.62
CA LYS A 184 12.35 8.58 32.54
C LYS A 184 13.22 8.07 33.68
N THR A 185 14.44 8.59 33.80
CA THR A 185 15.32 8.30 34.94
C THR A 185 14.84 9.06 36.17
N ARG A 186 14.83 8.40 37.34
CA ARG A 186 14.37 9.01 38.60
C ARG A 186 15.35 10.07 39.15
N ASN A 187 16.63 9.98 38.80
CA ASN A 187 17.69 10.91 39.17
C ASN A 187 18.40 11.39 37.89
N GLY A 188 18.43 12.69 37.63
CA GLY A 188 18.72 13.31 36.33
C GLY A 188 20.16 13.24 35.80
N THR A 189 20.87 12.12 35.92
CA THR A 189 22.23 11.95 35.38
C THR A 189 22.18 11.11 34.10
N LEU A 190 22.52 11.73 32.95
CA LEU A 190 22.73 11.02 31.69
C LEU A 190 24.12 10.38 31.68
N SER A 191 24.20 9.05 31.85
CA SER A 191 25.36 8.27 31.41
C SER A 191 25.10 7.67 30.04
N THR A 192 26.14 7.51 29.21
CA THR A 192 26.05 6.90 27.89
C THR A 192 25.65 5.42 28.00
N TRP A 193 24.38 5.11 27.82
CA TRP A 193 23.86 3.74 27.97
C TRP A 193 24.16 2.86 26.76
N SER A 194 24.68 1.65 27.01
CA SER A 194 24.78 0.54 26.06
C SER A 194 23.68 -0.50 26.36
N PHE A 195 23.28 -1.28 25.37
CA PHE A 195 22.14 -2.22 25.45
C PHE A 195 22.21 -3.19 26.65
N SER A 196 23.40 -3.47 27.17
CA SER A 196 23.64 -4.39 28.31
C SER A 196 23.32 -3.80 29.69
N SER A 197 23.02 -2.51 29.81
CA SER A 197 22.80 -1.84 31.10
C SER A 197 21.32 -1.67 31.49
N PHE A 198 20.40 -2.24 30.71
CA PHE A 198 18.95 -2.24 30.96
C PHE A 198 18.51 -2.90 32.28
N GLN A 199 19.39 -3.71 32.90
CA GLN A 199 19.02 -4.57 34.02
C GLN A 199 19.17 -3.96 35.42
N ARG A 200 19.71 -2.74 35.58
CA ARG A 200 20.24 -2.32 36.90
C ARG A 200 19.61 -1.10 37.58
N GLU A 201 18.64 -0.42 36.95
CA GLU A 201 17.91 0.68 37.59
C GLU A 201 16.40 0.57 37.34
N SER A 202 15.59 1.10 38.26
CA SER A 202 14.12 1.18 38.09
C SER A 202 13.78 2.15 36.95
N ILE A 203 13.79 1.64 35.73
CA ILE A 203 13.41 2.37 34.52
C ILE A 203 11.89 2.29 34.39
N THR A 204 11.22 3.45 34.46
CA THR A 204 9.81 3.53 34.06
C THR A 204 9.76 3.70 32.54
N LEU A 205 9.32 2.65 31.86
CA LEU A 205 8.96 2.73 30.45
C LEU A 205 7.52 3.24 30.34
N SER A 206 7.35 4.35 29.62
CA SER A 206 6.03 4.86 29.27
C SER A 206 5.77 4.67 27.78
N LEU A 207 4.51 4.37 27.46
CA LEU A 207 4.02 4.25 26.10
C LEU A 207 3.39 5.57 25.67
N VAL A 208 3.84 6.15 24.57
CA VAL A 208 3.17 7.29 23.94
C VAL A 208 2.70 6.87 22.57
N ILE A 209 1.38 6.83 22.40
CA ILE A 209 0.74 6.53 21.12
C ILE A 209 0.54 7.87 20.39
N LEU A 210 1.18 8.00 19.23
CA LEU A 210 1.03 9.14 18.34
C LEU A 210 0.28 8.66 17.10
N LYS A 211 -0.85 9.32 16.83
CA LYS A 211 -1.54 9.18 15.56
C LYS A 211 -0.93 10.19 14.60
N SER A 212 -0.11 9.73 13.67
CA SER A 212 0.45 10.56 12.61
C SER A 212 -0.22 10.17 11.32
N THR A 213 -0.76 11.13 10.59
CA THR A 213 -1.38 10.89 9.30
C THR A 213 -0.27 10.61 8.28
N PHE A 214 0.18 9.36 8.08
CA PHE A 214 0.96 9.00 6.88
C PHE A 214 -0.01 8.71 5.74
N ARG A 215 -0.87 9.68 5.46
CA ARG A 215 -1.89 9.54 4.44
C ARG A 215 -1.31 9.91 3.09
N ASP A 216 -1.06 8.86 2.32
CA ASP A 216 -0.87 8.78 0.86
C ASP A 216 0.44 9.44 0.34
N HIS A 217 1.24 8.83 -0.53
CA HIS A 217 0.89 8.27 -1.82
C HIS A 217 1.99 7.33 -2.35
N LEU A 218 1.67 6.07 -2.65
CA LEU A 218 2.21 5.46 -3.86
C LEU A 218 1.39 6.06 -5.02
N LYS A 219 1.85 7.23 -5.47
CA LYS A 219 1.62 7.74 -6.82
C LYS A 219 2.59 7.05 -7.77
#